data_AF-A0A8T5HPN9-F1
#
_entry.id   AF-A0A8T5HPN9-F1
#
_cell.length_a   1.000
_cell.length_b   1.000
_cell.length_c   1.000
_cell.angle_alpha   90.00
_cell.angle_beta   90.00
_cell.angle_gamma   90.00
#
_symmetry.space_group_name_H-M   'P 1'
#
loop_
_entity.id
_entity.type
_entity.pdbx_description
1 polymer ?
#
loop_
_entity_poly.entity_id
_entity_poly.type
_entity_poly.pdbx_seq_one_letter_code
_entity_poly.pdbx_strand_id
1 'polypeptide(L)' 'MIEYLTLILAIPLGIILAKTTQDEKPIYTKTKYFPTLIKILAIISAIAISQNQQIFLTSTFLLITTHTWHRA' A
#
# COMPACT_ATOMS: atom_id res chain seq x y z
N MET A 1 -18.80 4.32 -3.54
CA MET A 1 -18.57 5.79 -3.44
C MET A 1 -17.71 6.15 -2.22
N ILE A 2 -18.01 5.59 -1.04
CA ILE A 2 -17.17 5.75 0.16
C ILE A 2 -15.75 5.21 -0.04
N GLU A 3 -15.56 4.18 -0.87
CA GLU A 3 -14.23 3.59 -1.14
C GLU A 3 -13.27 4.53 -1.88
N TYR A 4 -13.78 5.57 -2.54
CA TYR A 4 -12.92 6.60 -3.13
C TYR A 4 -12.42 7.58 -2.05
N LEU A 5 -13.22 7.82 -1.01
CA LEU A 5 -12.81 8.65 0.13
C LEU A 5 -11.75 7.92 0.97
N THR A 6 -11.83 6.59 1.08
CA THR A 6 -10.82 5.82 1.81
C THR A 6 -9.45 5.88 1.14
N LEU A 7 -9.36 6.02 -0.19
CA LEU A 7 -8.08 6.23 -0.89
C LEU A 7 -7.33 7.48 -0.43
N ILE A 8 -8.05 8.54 -0.04
CA ILE A 8 -7.44 9.77 0.49
C ILE A 8 -6.72 9.49 1.81
N LEU A 9 -7.25 8.56 2.62
CA LEU A 9 -6.67 8.16 3.90
C LEU A 9 -5.45 7.25 3.78
N ALA A 10 -5.19 6.68 2.59
CA ALA A 10 -4.06 5.78 2.36
C ALA A 10 -2.71 6.45 2.66
N ILE A 11 -2.55 7.73 2.26
CA ILE A 11 -1.31 8.47 2.46
C ILE A 11 -1.07 8.78 3.94
N PRO A 12 -2.01 9.42 4.68
CA PRO A 12 -1.86 9.63 6.13
C PRO A 12 -1.58 8.33 6.88
N LEU A 13 -2.27 7.25 6.54
CA LEU A 13 -2.08 5.95 7.17
C LEU A 13 -0.68 5.40 6.91
N GLY A 14 -0.17 5.48 5.68
CA GLY A 14 1.18 5.05 5.34
C GLY A 14 2.25 5.81 6.13
N ILE A 15 2.07 7.12 6.32
CA ILE A 15 2.99 7.95 7.14
C ILE A 15 2.93 7.52 8.61
N ILE A 16 1.74 7.29 9.16
CA ILE A 16 1.57 6.83 10.55
C ILE A 16 2.26 5.48 10.74
N LEU A 17 2.05 4.53 9.83
CA LEU A 17 2.71 3.22 9.86
C LEU A 17 4.24 3.37 9.82
N ALA A 18 4.78 4.23 8.95
CA ALA A 18 6.22 4.46 8.87
C ALA A 18 6.83 4.96 10.17
N LYS A 19 6.13 5.88 10.86
CA LYS A 19 6.58 6.40 12.15
C LYS A 19 6.49 5.35 13.25
N THR A 20 5.37 4.63 13.32
CA THR A 20 5.14 3.63 14.37
C THR A 20 6.07 2.43 14.24
N THR A 21 6.48 2.08 13.02
CA THR A 21 7.33 0.91 12.76
C THR A 21 8.76 1.30 12.37
N GLN A 22 9.20 2.50 12.75
CA GLN A 22 10.53 3.02 12.38
C GLN A 22 11.66 2.13 12.91
N ASP A 23 11.48 1.54 14.09
CA ASP A 23 12.48 0.70 14.75
C ASP A 23 12.74 -0.61 14.02
N GLU A 24 11.76 -1.13 13.28
CA GLU A 24 11.88 -2.37 12.52
C GLU A 24 12.24 -2.14 11.03
N LYS A 25 12.48 -0.88 10.62
CA LYS A 25 13.01 -0.49 9.29
C LYS A 25 14.22 -1.32 8.83
N PRO A 26 15.20 -1.68 9.70
CA PRO A 26 16.32 -2.54 9.32
C PRO A 26 15.90 -3.95 8.87
N ILE A 27 14.80 -4.47 9.39
CA ILE A 27 14.27 -5.80 9.07
C ILE A 27 13.76 -5.77 7.63
N TYR A 28 12.82 -4.88 7.33
CA TYR A 28 12.16 -4.91 6.03
C TYR A 28 13.01 -4.37 4.88
N THR A 29 14.01 -3.53 5.19
CA THR A 29 14.94 -3.00 4.18
C THR A 29 15.94 -4.08 3.71
N LYS A 30 16.44 -4.92 4.62
CA LYS A 30 17.40 -5.99 4.27
C LYS A 30 16.80 -7.04 3.34
N THR A 31 15.56 -7.44 3.60
CA THR A 31 14.91 -8.55 2.89
C THR A 31 14.08 -8.11 1.68
N LYS A 32 14.13 -6.81 1.31
CA LYS A 32 13.37 -6.24 0.18
C LYS A 32 11.86 -6.57 0.24
N TYR A 33 11.30 -6.62 1.45
CA TYR A 33 9.88 -6.93 1.66
C TYR A 33 8.97 -5.91 0.94
N PHE A 34 9.18 -4.61 1.21
CA PHE A 34 8.38 -3.54 0.59
C PHE A 34 8.44 -3.53 -0.94
N PRO A 35 9.62 -3.53 -1.59
CA PRO A 35 9.69 -3.59 -3.05
C PRO A 35 8.93 -4.78 -3.66
N THR A 36 8.98 -5.94 -3.02
CA THR A 36 8.31 -7.15 -3.50
C THR A 36 6.79 -7.03 -3.33
N LEU A 37 6.34 -6.61 -2.15
CA LEU A 37 4.92 -6.43 -1.83
C LEU A 37 4.27 -5.37 -2.73
N ILE A 38 4.94 -4.24 -2.96
CA ILE A 38 4.47 -3.15 -3.84
C ILE A 38 4.26 -3.68 -5.27
N LYS A 39 5.19 -4.47 -5.80
CA LYS A 39 5.05 -5.06 -7.15
C LYS A 39 3.86 -6.00 -7.24
N ILE A 40 3.70 -6.87 -6.25
CA ILE A 40 2.57 -7.81 -6.19
C ILE A 40 1.24 -7.04 -6.14
N LEU A 41 1.14 -6.04 -5.26
CA LEU A 41 -0.06 -5.20 -5.14
C LEU A 41 -0.35 -4.43 -6.43
N ALA A 42 0.66 -3.93 -7.13
CA ALA A 42 0.48 -3.25 -8.41
C ALA A 42 -0.07 -4.19 -9.49
N ILE A 43 0.44 -5.43 -9.58
CA ILE A 43 -0.07 -6.45 -10.52
C ILE A 43 -1.51 -6.82 -10.18
N ILE A 44 -1.81 -7.09 -8.90
CA ILE A 44 -3.17 -7.42 -8.46
C ILE A 44 -4.14 -6.28 -8.77
N SER A 45 -3.75 -5.03 -8.49
CA SER A 45 -4.58 -3.86 -8.79
C SER A 45 -4.83 -3.73 -10.29
N ALA A 46 -3.80 -3.91 -11.11
CA ALA A 46 -3.92 -3.82 -12.57
C ALA A 46 -4.86 -4.89 -13.15
N ILE A 47 -4.84 -6.12 -12.63
CA ILE A 47 -5.74 -7.19 -13.06
C ILE A 47 -7.17 -6.93 -12.57
N ALA A 48 -7.32 -6.44 -11.35
CA ALA A 48 -8.63 -6.24 -10.72
C ALA A 48 -9.45 -5.09 -11.36
N ILE A 49 -8.81 -4.17 -12.09
CA ILE A 49 -9.46 -2.98 -12.67
C ILE A 49 -10.66 -3.33 -13.56
N SER A 50 -10.60 -4.45 -14.29
CA SER A 50 -11.64 -4.89 -15.22
C SER A 50 -12.54 -6.00 -14.66
N GLN A 51 -12.19 -6.58 -13.51
CA GLN A 51 -12.90 -7.72 -12.93
C GLN A 51 -13.82 -7.31 -11.78
N ASN A 52 -13.32 -6.49 -10.86
CA ASN A 52 -14.07 -6.13 -9.65
C ASN A 52 -13.56 -4.80 -9.07
N GLN A 53 -14.43 -3.80 -9.11
CA GLN A 53 -14.14 -2.45 -8.63
C GLN A 53 -13.74 -2.42 -7.14
N GLN A 54 -14.36 -3.23 -6.28
CA GLN A 54 -14.04 -3.27 -4.85
C GLN A 54 -12.65 -3.85 -4.60
N ILE A 55 -12.27 -4.92 -5.32
CA ILE A 55 -10.93 -5.50 -5.23
C ILE A 55 -9.90 -4.50 -5.76
N PHE A 56 -10.18 -3.83 -6.87
CA PHE A 56 -9.32 -2.79 -7.42
C PHE A 56 -9.08 -1.65 -6.42
N LEU A 57 -10.13 -1.11 -5.81
CA LEU A 57 -10.00 -0.01 -4.87
C LEU A 57 -9.27 -0.42 -3.59
N THR A 58 -9.53 -1.62 -3.08
CA THR A 58 -8.85 -2.15 -1.89
C THR A 58 -7.36 -2.40 -2.14
N SER A 59 -7.03 -3.04 -3.26
CA SER A 59 -5.63 -3.30 -3.65
C SER A 59 -4.87 -2.01 -3.95
N THR A 60 -5.52 -1.02 -4.57
CA THR A 60 -4.96 0.32 -4.79
C THR A 60 -4.73 1.06 -3.46
N PHE A 61 -5.67 0.98 -2.51
CA PHE A 61 -5.50 1.54 -1.17
C PHE A 61 -4.28 0.94 -0.46
N LEU A 62 -4.16 -0.40 -0.48
CA LEU A 62 -3.00 -1.10 0.09
C LEU A 62 -1.71 -0.71 -0.63
N LEU A 63 -1.72 -0.60 -1.95
CA LEU A 63 -0.58 -0.19 -2.76
C LEU A 63 -0.08 1.19 -2.35
N ILE A 64 -0.96 2.19 -2.30
CA ILE A 64 -0.61 3.57 -1.92
C ILE A 64 -0.10 3.59 -0.49
N THR A 65 -0.83 2.99 0.45
CA THR A 65 -0.44 2.94 1.88
C THR A 65 0.95 2.31 2.05
N THR A 66 1.18 1.16 1.41
CA THR A 66 2.46 0.43 1.47
C THR A 66 3.59 1.21 0.81
N HIS A 67 3.32 1.89 -0.31
CA HIS A 67 4.30 2.71 -1.00
C HIS A 67 4.71 3.93 -0.17
N THR A 68 3.74 4.62 0.43
CA THR A 68 3.99 5.74 1.33
C THR A 68 4.73 5.27 2.59
N TRP A 69 4.32 4.15 3.17
CA TRP A 69 5.01 3.53 4.33
C TRP A 69 6.48 3.26 4.02
N HIS A 70 6.77 2.70 2.84
CA HIS A 70 8.15 2.43 2.45
C HIS A 70 9.01 3.70 2.27
N ARG A 71 8.40 4.79 1.80
CA ARG A 71 9.10 6.03 1.42
C ARG A 71 9.30 7.02 2.57
N ALA A 72 8.41 7.01 3.57
CA ALA A 72 8.49 7.88 4.75
C ALA A 72 9.62 7.45 5.72
#